data_AF-A0A954X5H3-F1
#
_entry.id   AF-A0A954X5H3-F1
#
_cell.length_a   1.000
_cell.length_b   1.000
_cell.length_c   1.000
_cell.angle_alpha   90.00
_cell.angle_beta   90.00
_cell.angle_gamma   90.00
#
_symmetry.space_group_name_H-M   'P 1'
#
loop_
_entity.id
_entity.type
_entity.pdbx_description
1 polymer ?
#
loop_
_entity_poly.entity_id
_entity_poly.type
_entity_poly.pdbx_seq_one_letter_code
_entity_poly.pdbx_strand_id
1 'polypeptide(L)' 'MAADNAPIDPNRLTLEQAAKLLSAAVKVRIPIEQIERDVETGAPRNPDGTISLVHYAAWLVKEMGRGD' A
#
# COMPACT_ATOMS: atom_id res chain seq x y z
N MET A 1 10.07 20.98 -8.00
CA MET A 1 8.88 20.10 -8.02
C MET A 1 9.09 19.06 -9.12
N ALA A 2 9.85 18.01 -8.81
CA ALA A 2 10.07 16.85 -9.66
C ALA A 2 9.89 15.65 -8.70
N ALA A 3 9.09 14.61 -8.96
CA ALA A 3 8.62 14.09 -10.23
C ALA A 3 7.20 13.51 -10.07
N ASP A 4 6.19 14.14 -10.67
CA ASP A 4 4.82 13.61 -10.69
C ASP A 4 4.62 12.48 -11.72
N ASN A 5 5.68 12.11 -12.46
CA ASN A 5 5.62 11.12 -13.54
C ASN A 5 6.83 10.17 -13.59
N ALA A 6 7.53 9.97 -12.46
CA ALA A 6 8.55 8.93 -12.39
C ALA A 6 7.89 7.55 -12.50
N PRO A 7 8.48 6.59 -13.24
CA PRO A 7 7.97 5.22 -13.28
C PRO A 7 7.87 4.67 -11.86
N ILE A 8 6.67 4.22 -11.48
CA ILE A 8 6.43 3.58 -10.19
C ILE A 8 6.73 2.09 -10.32
N ASP A 9 7.57 1.55 -9.44
CA ASP A 9 7.78 0.10 -9.33
C ASP A 9 6.72 -0.50 -8.40
N PRO A 10 5.79 -1.31 -8.89
CA PRO A 10 4.73 -1.91 -8.07
C PRO A 10 5.26 -2.88 -7.00
N ASN A 11 6.52 -3.33 -7.10
CA ASN A 11 7.16 -4.16 -6.08
C ASN A 11 7.82 -3.35 -4.96
N ARG A 12 7.99 -2.04 -5.13
CA ARG A 12 8.69 -1.15 -4.19
C ARG A 12 7.98 0.19 -4.06
N LEU A 13 6.79 0.17 -3.44
CA LEU A 13 6.02 1.37 -3.15
C LEU A 13 6.35 1.90 -1.76
N THR A 14 6.62 3.20 -1.64
CA THR A 14 6.49 3.86 -0.33
C THR A 14 5.03 3.82 0.13
N LEU A 15 4.78 3.96 1.43
CA LEU A 15 3.41 3.97 1.95
C LEU A 15 2.59 5.14 1.36
N GLU A 16 3.23 6.29 1.14
CA GLU A 16 2.62 7.45 0.46
C GLU A 16 2.25 7.14 -0.99
N GLN A 17 3.13 6.48 -1.74
CA GLN A 17 2.88 6.07 -3.11
C GLN A 17 1.73 5.07 -3.18
N ALA A 18 1.68 4.10 -2.26
CA ALA A 18 0.59 3.14 -2.17
C ALA A 18 -0.75 3.84 -1.87
N ALA A 19 -0.79 4.77 -0.90
CA ALA A 19 -2.00 5.52 -0.56
C ALA A 19 -2.50 6.35 -1.76
N LYS A 20 -1.59 7.05 -2.45
CA LYS A 20 -1.92 7.82 -3.67
C LYS A 20 -2.42 6.92 -4.80
N LEU A 21 -1.74 5.80 -5.05
CA LEU A 21 -2.06 4.87 -6.12
C LEU A 21 -3.42 4.20 -5.90
N LEU A 22 -3.66 3.68 -4.69
CA LEU A 22 -4.93 3.05 -4.33
C LEU A 22 -6.07 4.09 -4.37
N SER A 23 -5.84 5.31 -3.84
CA SER A 23 -6.83 6.37 -3.88
C SER A 23 -7.26 6.72 -5.31
N ALA A 24 -6.28 6.82 -6.22
CA ALA A 24 -6.53 7.09 -7.62
C ALA A 24 -7.28 5.94 -8.31
N ALA A 25 -6.95 4.69 -7.99
CA ALA A 25 -7.58 3.51 -8.58
C ALA A 25 -9.07 3.40 -8.23
N VAL A 26 -9.46 3.67 -6.98
CA VAL A 26 -10.86 3.57 -6.53
C VAL A 26 -11.62 4.90 -6.54
N LYS A 27 -10.96 6.01 -6.89
CA LYS A 27 -11.50 7.39 -6.83
C LYS A 27 -12.05 7.78 -5.45
N VAL A 28 -11.42 7.27 -4.38
CA VAL A 28 -11.75 7.56 -2.99
C VAL A 28 -10.45 7.88 -2.26
N ARG A 29 -10.46 8.86 -1.36
CA ARG A 29 -9.27 9.18 -0.57
C ARG A 29 -8.98 8.07 0.44
N ILE A 30 -7.86 7.40 0.28
CA ILE A 30 -7.28 6.46 1.25
C ILE A 30 -6.17 7.21 2.01
N PRO A 31 -6.33 7.45 3.32
CA PRO A 31 -5.31 8.08 4.14
C PRO A 31 -4.07 7.19 4.27
N ILE A 32 -2.88 7.78 4.36
CA ILE A 32 -1.63 7.02 4.56
C ILE A 32 -1.64 6.28 5.90
N GLU A 33 -2.29 6.88 6.90
CA GLU A 33 -2.46 6.35 8.25
C GLU A 33 -3.23 5.02 8.25
N GLN A 34 -4.02 4.74 7.20
CA GLN A 34 -4.62 3.42 7.02
C GLN A 34 -3.57 2.37 6.66
N ILE A 35 -2.68 2.66 5.72
CA ILE A 35 -1.62 1.74 5.29
C ILE A 35 -0.59 1.54 6.40
N GLU A 36 -0.27 2.59 7.16
CA GLU A 36 0.62 2.50 8.33
C GLU A 36 0.04 1.55 9.39
N ARG A 37 -1.25 1.66 9.71
CA ARG A 37 -1.92 0.74 10.63
C ARG A 37 -1.94 -0.71 10.14
N ASP A 38 -2.13 -0.91 8.83
CA ASP A 38 -2.05 -2.26 8.25
C ASP A 38 -0.65 -2.86 8.43
N VAL A 39 0.39 -2.05 8.22
CA VAL A 39 1.79 -2.42 8.49
C VAL A 39 2.00 -2.78 9.96
N GLU A 40 1.50 -1.96 10.88
CA GLU A 40 1.58 -2.23 12.32
C GLU A 40 0.84 -3.52 12.71
N THR A 41 -0.24 -3.84 11.99
CA THR A 41 -1.04 -5.06 12.15
C THR A 41 -0.38 -6.29 11.50
N GLY A 42 0.75 -6.09 10.80
CA GLY A 42 1.56 -7.17 10.24
C GLY A 42 1.45 -7.34 8.73
N ALA A 43 1.02 -6.31 8.00
CA ALA A 43 1.12 -6.31 6.55
C ALA A 43 2.60 -6.43 6.10
N PRO A 44 2.90 -7.20 5.05
CA PRO A 44 4.26 -7.50 4.65
C PRO A 44 4.99 -6.25 4.13
N ARG A 45 6.24 -6.07 4.57
CA ARG A 45 7.16 -5.03 4.09
C ARG A 45 8.42 -5.63 3.48
N ASN A 46 8.93 -4.93 2.48
CA ASN A 46 10.25 -5.18 1.95
C ASN A 46 11.33 -4.75 2.97
N PRO A 47 12.56 -5.30 2.90
CA PRO A 47 13.64 -4.94 3.83
C PRO A 47 14.04 -3.46 3.82
N ASP A 48 13.76 -2.74 2.73
CA ASP A 48 14.01 -1.31 2.59
C ASP A 48 12.88 -0.42 3.13
N GLY A 49 11.83 -1.04 3.68
CA GLY A 49 10.67 -0.34 4.23
C GLY A 49 9.55 -0.03 3.22
N THR A 50 9.73 -0.34 1.93
CA THR A 50 8.65 -0.26 0.92
C THR A 50 7.71 -1.46 1.00
N ILE A 51 6.64 -1.47 0.20
CA ILE A 51 5.73 -2.62 0.06
C ILE A 51 5.65 -3.07 -1.40
N SER A 52 5.45 -4.38 -1.59
CA SER A 52 4.98 -4.92 -2.87
C SER A 52 3.46 -4.87 -2.92
N LEU A 53 2.91 -4.27 -3.98
CA LEU A 53 1.46 -4.11 -4.16
C LEU A 53 0.72 -5.45 -4.13
N VAL A 54 1.28 -6.48 -4.77
CA VAL A 54 0.66 -7.81 -4.86
C VAL A 54 0.64 -8.48 -3.47
N HIS A 55 1.75 -8.43 -2.73
CA HIS A 55 1.81 -9.00 -1.39
C HIS A 55 0.88 -8.27 -0.41
N TYR A 56 0.82 -6.95 -0.50
CA TYR A 56 -0.08 -6.14 0.32
C TYR A 56 -1.55 -6.44 0.01
N ALA A 57 -1.93 -6.51 -1.28
CA ALA A 57 -3.29 -6.89 -1.67
C ALA A 57 -3.66 -8.32 -1.23
N ALA A 58 -2.73 -9.28 -1.34
CA ALA A 58 -2.94 -10.64 -0.85
C ALA A 58 -3.16 -10.68 0.68
N TRP A 59 -2.40 -9.86 1.43
CA TRP A 59 -2.60 -9.72 2.87
C TRP A 59 -3.96 -9.10 3.20
N LEU A 60 -4.40 -8.06 2.47
CA LEU A 60 -5.73 -7.46 2.65
C LEU A 60 -6.84 -8.49 2.43
N VAL A 61 -6.76 -9.28 1.36
CA VAL A 61 -7.75 -10.34 1.09
C VAL A 61 -7.77 -11.40 2.19
N LYS A 62 -6.59 -11.80 2.68
CA LYS A 62 -6.47 -12.71 3.81
C LYS A 62 -7.12 -12.13 5.07
N GLU A 63 -6.92 -10.83 5.33
CA GLU A 63 -7.41 -10.18 6.54
C GLU A 63 -8.93 -9.92 6.50
N MET A 64 -9.49 -9.64 5.31
CA MET A 64 -10.95 -9.65 5.12
C MET A 64 -11.59 -11.01 5.43
N GLY A 65 -10.87 -12.11 5.24
CA GLY A 65 -11.34 -13.47 5.55
C GLY A 65 -11.11 -13.92 7.00
N ARG A 66 -10.48 -13.10 7.84
CA ARG A 66 -10.27 -13.36 9.28
C ARG A 66 -11.38 -12.79 10.17
N GLY A 67 -12.32 -12.03 9.59
CA GLY A 67 -13.50 -11.57 10.28
C GLY A 67 -14.54 -12.69 10.41
N ASP A 68 -14.61 -13.29 11.61
CA ASP A 68 -15.81 -13.90 12.18
C ASP A 68 -16.50 -12.87 13.11
#